data_AF-A0A3D5ICF6-F1
#
_entry.id   AF-A0A3D5ICF6-F1
#
_cell.length_a   1.000
_cell.length_b   1.000
_cell.length_c   1.000
_cell.angle_alpha   90.00
_cell.angle_beta   90.00
_cell.angle_gamma   90.00
#
_symmetry.space_group_name_H-M   'P 1'
#
loop_
_entity.id
_entity.type
_entity.pdbx_description
1 polymer ?
#
loop_
_entity_poly.entity_id
_entity_poly.type
_entity_poly.pdbx_seq_one_letter_code
_entity_poly.pdbx_strand_id
1 'polypeptide(L)'
;MRRYAYLDHIRWMTVLLVIVYHVCYLFNGVGIFGGVPNARNLPFLDTISGTVYPWFMVLLFVVAGMCARFALVQQGNRAFLRNRARKLLVPSTLGLFVLHWVTGYLNIRMGGAMDTIPKPLLYPISVLSGIGPLWFVQLLFLFSAILVLIRKIDRNDRLFRLGEKCPSWLICAFALLIWGAAQVGNMPVITTYRLGISLTAFLLGYAVFAHESVMARVERMRWGTLAAAVIGAAAYGVWTNGQNFTDAAYLQSLWANVYLWAVVLAILGNARHYLHQERAVSRFFSQRSYALYVVHYPVLLLTAMLLTERTTLPAALTYLLTLLIGFGATLGLSEGICRIPGIRYLVLGIRKEKKA
;
A
#
# COMPACT_ATOMS: atom_id res chain seq x y z
N MET A 1 20.22 16.71 1.70
CA MET A 1 19.03 15.94 1.27
C MET A 1 17.98 16.92 0.77
N ARG A 2 17.63 16.97 -0.52
CA ARG A 2 16.40 17.66 -0.92
C ARG A 2 15.24 16.70 -0.63
N ARG A 3 14.77 16.72 0.62
CA ARG A 3 13.66 15.88 1.08
C ARG A 3 12.37 16.52 0.57
N TYR A 4 11.71 15.85 -0.37
CA TYR A 4 10.43 16.31 -0.87
C TYR A 4 9.35 16.03 0.17
N ALA A 5 9.02 17.05 0.97
CA ALA A 5 8.04 16.93 2.05
C ALA A 5 6.71 16.35 1.56
N TYR A 6 6.27 16.74 0.36
CA TYR A 6 5.00 16.26 -0.22
C TYR A 6 4.98 14.74 -0.44
N LEU A 7 6.11 14.11 -0.80
CA LEU A 7 6.16 12.65 -0.99
C LEU A 7 6.03 11.92 0.34
N ASP A 8 6.63 12.45 1.40
CA ASP A 8 6.47 11.90 2.74
C ASP A 8 5.03 12.09 3.23
N HIS A 9 4.41 13.24 2.92
CA HIS A 9 3.00 13.47 3.19
C HIS A 9 2.08 12.46 2.52
N ILE A 10 2.25 12.24 1.21
CA ILE A 10 1.47 11.21 0.50
C ILE A 10 1.65 9.86 1.18
N ARG A 11 2.88 9.45 1.47
CA ARG A 11 3.15 8.13 2.06
C ARG A 11 2.45 7.94 3.41
N TRP A 12 2.60 8.86 4.35
CA TRP A 12 1.99 8.66 5.67
C TRP A 12 0.47 8.80 5.63
N MET A 13 -0.08 9.71 4.81
CA MET A 13 -1.53 9.87 4.65
C MET A 13 -2.14 8.62 4.00
N THR A 14 -1.49 8.05 2.98
CA THR A 14 -1.97 6.81 2.35
C THR A 14 -1.86 5.61 3.29
N VAL A 15 -0.83 5.54 4.15
CA VAL A 15 -0.77 4.47 5.18
C VAL A 15 -1.94 4.59 6.17
N LEU A 16 -2.30 5.79 6.62
CA LEU A 16 -3.47 5.97 7.48
C LEU A 16 -4.77 5.59 6.75
N LEU A 17 -4.89 5.98 5.48
CA LEU A 17 -6.02 5.56 4.64
C LEU A 17 -6.11 4.03 4.53
N VAL A 18 -4.98 3.34 4.37
CA VAL A 18 -4.92 1.86 4.32
C VAL A 18 -5.38 1.23 5.63
N ILE A 19 -5.04 1.82 6.78
CA ILE A 19 -5.53 1.36 8.08
C ILE A 19 -7.06 1.46 8.15
N VAL A 20 -7.63 2.60 7.74
CA VAL A 20 -9.09 2.79 7.69
C VAL A 20 -9.74 1.82 6.71
N TYR A 21 -9.16 1.67 5.52
CA TYR A 21 -9.60 0.71 4.51
C TYR A 21 -9.61 -0.72 5.06
N HIS A 22 -8.58 -1.14 5.80
CA HIS A 22 -8.55 -2.48 6.39
C HIS A 22 -9.64 -2.70 7.43
N VAL A 23 -10.01 -1.69 8.23
CA VAL A 23 -11.17 -1.81 9.13
C VAL A 23 -12.45 -2.07 8.32
N CYS A 24 -12.68 -1.31 7.25
CA CYS A 24 -13.86 -1.53 6.42
C CYS A 24 -13.83 -2.88 5.71
N TYR A 25 -12.67 -3.29 5.20
CA TYR A 25 -12.47 -4.60 4.58
C TYR A 25 -12.73 -5.77 5.53
N LEU A 26 -12.31 -5.67 6.80
CA LEU A 26 -12.54 -6.72 7.79
C LEU A 26 -14.02 -6.97 8.07
N PHE A 27 -14.86 -5.96 7.89
CA PHE A 27 -16.30 -6.05 8.11
C PHE A 27 -17.10 -5.99 6.81
N ASN A 28 -16.46 -6.30 5.67
CA ASN A 28 -17.10 -6.16 4.37
C ASN A 28 -18.35 -7.05 4.25
N GLY A 29 -19.43 -6.51 3.68
CA GLY A 29 -20.66 -7.28 3.40
C GLY A 29 -20.78 -7.80 1.97
N VAL A 30 -19.79 -7.54 1.12
CA VAL A 30 -19.81 -7.84 -0.32
C VAL A 30 -19.15 -9.18 -0.67
N GLY A 31 -18.91 -10.04 0.33
CA GLY A 31 -18.41 -11.40 0.14
C GLY A 31 -16.93 -11.50 -0.22
N ILE A 32 -16.12 -10.49 0.13
CA ILE A 32 -14.67 -10.54 -0.10
C ILE A 32 -14.04 -11.45 0.95
N PHE A 33 -13.23 -12.39 0.47
CA PHE A 33 -12.47 -13.32 1.31
C PHE A 33 -11.55 -12.56 2.28
N GLY A 34 -11.50 -12.99 3.55
CA GLY A 34 -10.68 -12.40 4.61
C GLY A 34 -11.41 -11.46 5.57
N GLY A 35 -12.73 -11.29 5.42
CA GLY A 35 -13.58 -10.62 6.41
C GLY A 35 -13.85 -11.47 7.65
N VAL A 36 -14.17 -10.82 8.77
CA VAL A 36 -14.58 -11.46 10.03
C VAL A 36 -15.96 -12.12 9.84
N PRO A 37 -16.10 -13.45 10.06
CA PRO A 37 -17.36 -14.14 9.88
C PRO A 37 -18.48 -13.55 10.74
N ASN A 38 -19.69 -13.50 10.20
CA ASN A 38 -20.91 -13.06 10.88
C ASN A 38 -20.87 -11.63 11.47
N ALA A 39 -19.89 -10.80 11.06
CA ALA A 39 -19.83 -9.43 11.52
C ALA A 39 -20.91 -8.56 10.84
N ARG A 40 -21.51 -7.64 11.60
CA ARG A 40 -22.44 -6.65 11.05
C ARG A 40 -21.67 -5.65 10.19
N ASN A 41 -22.12 -5.45 8.96
CA ASN A 41 -21.49 -4.54 8.00
C ASN A 41 -22.28 -3.23 7.82
N LEU A 42 -21.64 -2.24 7.20
CA LEU A 42 -22.28 -1.00 6.75
C LEU A 42 -22.09 -0.86 5.23
N PRO A 43 -23.13 -1.07 4.40
CA PRO A 43 -23.02 -1.04 2.95
C PRO A 43 -22.37 0.23 2.38
N PHE A 44 -22.64 1.39 2.99
CA PHE A 44 -22.01 2.66 2.60
C PHE A 44 -20.48 2.65 2.74
N LEU A 45 -19.95 1.98 3.78
CA LEU A 45 -18.50 1.86 3.98
C LEU A 45 -17.88 0.84 3.00
N ASP A 46 -18.65 -0.14 2.54
CA ASP A 46 -18.24 -1.03 1.45
C ASP A 46 -18.09 -0.25 0.14
N THR A 47 -19.04 0.64 -0.17
CA THR A 47 -18.97 1.53 -1.34
C THR A 47 -17.74 2.45 -1.28
N ILE A 48 -17.48 3.07 -0.12
CA ILE A 48 -16.28 3.90 0.07
C ILE A 48 -15.02 3.06 -0.14
N SER A 49 -14.96 1.87 0.43
CA SER A 49 -13.81 0.97 0.28
C SER A 49 -13.58 0.57 -1.18
N GLY A 50 -14.67 0.33 -1.92
CA GLY A 50 -14.64 0.10 -3.36
C GLY A 50 -14.06 1.28 -4.14
N THR A 51 -14.40 2.52 -3.80
CA THR A 51 -13.80 3.70 -4.45
C THR A 51 -12.32 3.86 -4.14
N VAL A 52 -11.86 3.46 -2.95
CA VAL A 52 -10.47 3.61 -2.52
C VAL A 52 -9.57 2.53 -3.13
N TYR A 53 -10.04 1.29 -3.20
CA TYR A 53 -9.26 0.10 -3.56
C TYR A 53 -8.44 0.18 -4.87
N PRO A 54 -8.95 0.73 -5.98
CA PRO A 54 -8.22 0.72 -7.25
C PRO A 54 -6.93 1.53 -7.26
N TRP A 55 -6.83 2.61 -6.47
CA TRP A 55 -5.79 3.63 -6.67
C TRP A 55 -4.73 3.72 -5.57
N PHE A 56 -5.03 3.39 -4.31
CA PHE A 56 -4.08 3.65 -3.22
C PHE A 56 -2.77 2.85 -3.36
N MET A 57 -2.85 1.60 -3.83
CA MET A 57 -1.65 0.79 -4.09
C MET A 57 -0.85 1.33 -5.28
N VAL A 58 -1.52 1.72 -6.36
CA VAL A 58 -0.88 2.32 -7.54
C VAL A 58 -0.16 3.61 -7.14
N LEU A 59 -0.80 4.47 -6.35
CA LEU A 59 -0.20 5.68 -5.79
C LEU A 59 1.07 5.37 -4.99
N LEU A 60 1.01 4.40 -4.08
CA LEU A 60 2.17 3.99 -3.28
C LEU A 60 3.31 3.45 -4.15
N PHE A 61 3.01 2.68 -5.20
CA PHE A 61 4.03 2.20 -6.14
C PHE A 61 4.65 3.34 -6.96
N VAL A 62 3.87 4.29 -7.48
CA VAL A 62 4.39 5.47 -8.18
C VAL A 62 5.33 6.27 -7.26
N VAL A 63 4.89 6.59 -6.05
CA VAL A 63 5.71 7.32 -5.07
C VAL A 63 6.96 6.53 -4.68
N ALA A 64 6.85 5.21 -4.51
CA ALA A 64 8.00 4.36 -4.22
C ALA A 64 9.03 4.36 -5.37
N GLY A 65 8.56 4.39 -6.63
CA GLY A 65 9.40 4.53 -7.82
C GLY A 65 10.17 5.85 -7.86
N MET A 66 9.49 6.97 -7.57
CA MET A 66 10.12 8.30 -7.44
C MET A 66 11.21 8.28 -6.35
N CYS A 67 10.89 7.76 -5.16
CA CYS A 67 11.85 7.63 -4.07
C CYS A 67 13.01 6.67 -4.42
N ALA A 68 12.76 5.63 -5.22
CA ALA A 68 13.80 4.71 -5.67
C ALA A 68 14.81 5.43 -6.57
N ARG A 69 14.37 6.30 -7.49
CA ARG A 69 15.29 7.14 -8.30
C ARG A 69 16.17 8.00 -7.42
N PHE A 70 15.58 8.75 -6.50
CA PHE A 70 16.34 9.65 -5.61
C PHE A 70 17.35 8.90 -4.74
N ALA A 71 16.98 7.72 -4.23
CA ALA A 71 17.89 6.88 -3.45
C ALA A 71 19.02 6.27 -4.29
N LEU A 72 18.72 5.83 -5.53
CA LEU A 72 19.69 5.22 -6.45
C LEU A 72 20.76 6.19 -6.95
N VAL A 73 20.39 7.47 -7.14
CA VAL A 73 21.35 8.53 -7.49
C VAL A 73 22.35 8.77 -6.35
N GLN A 74 21.92 8.64 -5.10
CA GLN A 74 22.75 8.92 -3.92
C GLN A 74 23.62 7.73 -3.47
N GLN A 75 23.11 6.50 -3.52
CA GLN A 75 23.72 5.35 -2.84
C GLN A 75 24.43 4.37 -3.80
N GLY A 76 24.23 4.49 -5.11
CA GLY A 76 24.71 3.50 -6.07
C GLY A 76 24.00 2.14 -5.95
N ASN A 77 24.18 1.27 -6.95
CA ASN A 77 23.34 0.06 -7.11
C ASN A 77 23.48 -0.94 -5.95
N ARG A 78 24.71 -1.24 -5.50
CA ARG A 78 24.96 -2.26 -4.46
C ARG A 78 24.45 -1.82 -3.10
N ALA A 79 24.73 -0.57 -2.69
CA ALA A 79 24.29 -0.09 -1.38
C ALA A 79 22.76 0.12 -1.36
N PHE A 80 22.15 0.54 -2.48
CA PHE A 80 20.70 0.62 -2.62
C PHE A 80 20.03 -0.74 -2.37
N LEU A 81 20.45 -1.81 -3.06
CA LEU A 81 19.86 -3.14 -2.87
C LEU A 81 20.09 -3.69 -1.47
N ARG A 82 21.28 -3.48 -0.89
CA ARG A 82 21.54 -3.89 0.51
C ARG A 82 20.62 -3.18 1.49
N ASN A 83 20.41 -1.88 1.30
CA ASN A 83 19.51 -1.09 2.14
C ASN A 83 18.05 -1.53 1.98
N ARG A 84 17.62 -1.83 0.75
CA ARG A 84 16.27 -2.36 0.45
C ARG A 84 16.07 -3.75 1.02
N ALA A 85 17.02 -4.68 0.85
CA ALA A 85 16.96 -6.01 1.45
C ALA A 85 16.80 -5.92 2.97
N ARG A 86 17.60 -5.08 3.62
CA ARG A 86 17.48 -4.88 5.08
C ARG A 86 16.13 -4.30 5.51
N LYS A 87 15.63 -3.28 4.82
CA LYS A 87 14.39 -2.58 5.22
C LYS A 87 13.11 -3.25 4.74
N LEU A 88 13.17 -4.09 3.71
CA LEU A 88 11.99 -4.67 3.06
C LEU A 88 11.99 -6.19 3.19
N LEU A 89 13.07 -6.85 2.76
CA LEU A 89 13.14 -8.31 2.73
C LEU A 89 13.16 -8.91 4.15
N VAL A 90 13.93 -8.32 5.07
CA VAL A 90 14.00 -8.82 6.47
C VAL A 90 12.63 -8.78 7.16
N PRO A 91 11.90 -7.64 7.21
CA PRO A 91 10.52 -7.59 7.72
C PRO A 91 9.56 -8.58 7.06
N SER A 92 9.65 -8.71 5.72
CA SER A 92 8.72 -9.55 4.94
C SER A 92 9.06 -11.03 4.90
N THR A 93 10.13 -11.47 5.58
CA THR A 93 10.55 -12.87 5.70
C THR A 93 10.68 -13.25 7.17
N LEU A 94 11.69 -12.71 7.87
CA LEU A 94 11.95 -13.00 9.28
C LEU A 94 10.89 -12.40 10.20
N GLY A 95 10.36 -11.23 9.86
CA GLY A 95 9.24 -10.63 10.59
C GLY A 95 7.97 -11.48 10.55
N LEU A 96 7.81 -12.38 9.57
CA LEU A 96 6.68 -13.30 9.51
C LEU A 96 6.69 -14.28 10.67
N PHE A 97 7.85 -14.86 10.97
CA PHE A 97 8.02 -15.82 12.07
C PHE A 97 7.83 -15.20 13.46
N VAL A 98 8.06 -13.89 13.59
CA VAL A 98 8.00 -13.19 14.88
C VAL A 98 6.61 -12.61 15.15
N LEU A 99 6.06 -11.86 14.20
CA LEU A 99 4.82 -11.09 14.40
C LEU A 99 3.66 -11.61 13.54
N HIS A 100 3.89 -11.83 12.25
CA HIS A 100 2.78 -12.03 11.32
C HIS A 100 2.21 -13.46 11.28
N TRP A 101 2.89 -14.45 11.87
CA TRP A 101 2.29 -15.75 12.09
C TRP A 101 0.97 -15.65 12.88
N VAL A 102 0.82 -14.64 13.74
CA VAL A 102 -0.44 -14.34 14.45
C VAL A 102 -1.55 -14.03 13.46
N THR A 103 -1.29 -13.20 12.44
CA THR A 103 -2.26 -12.92 11.38
C THR A 103 -2.69 -14.20 10.68
N GLY A 104 -1.74 -15.06 10.27
CA GLY A 104 -2.08 -16.29 9.57
C GLY A 104 -2.85 -17.28 10.46
N TYR A 105 -2.49 -17.38 11.73
CA TYR A 105 -3.21 -18.18 12.71
C TYR A 105 -4.68 -17.71 12.85
N LEU A 106 -4.90 -16.40 12.98
CA LEU A 106 -6.24 -15.82 13.06
C LEU A 106 -7.04 -16.06 11.77
N ASN A 107 -6.41 -15.94 10.59
CA ASN A 107 -7.04 -16.24 9.30
C ASN A 107 -7.46 -17.72 9.19
N ILE A 108 -6.61 -18.65 9.63
CA ILE A 108 -6.93 -20.10 9.63
C ILE A 108 -8.10 -20.37 10.58
N ARG A 109 -8.10 -19.75 11.76
CA ARG A 109 -9.21 -19.85 12.73
C ARG A 109 -10.51 -19.32 12.14
N MET A 110 -10.49 -18.15 11.52
CA MET A 110 -11.67 -17.55 10.86
C MET A 110 -12.18 -18.39 9.68
N GLY A 111 -11.26 -19.02 8.94
CA GLY A 111 -11.60 -19.91 7.83
C GLY A 111 -12.08 -21.30 8.25
N GLY A 112 -12.14 -21.62 9.54
CA GLY A 112 -12.58 -22.92 10.05
C GLY A 112 -11.63 -24.09 9.75
N ALA A 113 -10.37 -23.82 9.37
CA ALA A 113 -9.40 -24.84 8.96
C ALA A 113 -8.44 -25.28 10.09
N MET A 114 -8.77 -24.96 11.34
CA MET A 114 -7.90 -25.30 12.49
C MET A 114 -7.81 -26.80 12.73
N ASP A 115 -8.93 -27.51 12.60
CA ASP A 115 -9.01 -28.95 12.88
C ASP A 115 -8.60 -29.81 11.68
N THR A 116 -8.51 -29.21 10.49
CA THR A 116 -8.08 -29.90 9.26
C THR A 116 -6.57 -29.88 9.08
N ILE A 117 -5.86 -28.94 9.72
CA ILE A 117 -4.41 -28.80 9.61
C ILE A 117 -3.71 -29.61 10.71
N PRO A 118 -2.77 -30.51 10.36
CA PRO A 118 -1.96 -31.20 11.35
C PRO A 118 -1.21 -30.23 12.27
N LYS A 119 -1.24 -30.47 13.59
CA LYS A 119 -0.62 -29.59 14.60
C LYS A 119 0.83 -29.18 14.28
N PRO A 120 1.73 -30.06 13.79
CA PRO A 120 3.09 -29.66 13.42
C PRO A 120 3.16 -28.68 12.24
N LEU A 121 2.17 -28.70 11.34
CA LEU A 121 2.10 -27.85 10.16
C LEU A 121 1.38 -26.53 10.42
N LEU A 122 0.66 -26.40 11.54
CA LEU A 122 -0.11 -25.21 11.85
C LEU A 122 0.75 -23.94 11.91
N TYR A 123 1.90 -24.00 12.58
CA TYR A 123 2.81 -22.86 12.66
C TYR A 123 3.39 -22.45 11.30
N PRO A 124 4.04 -23.34 10.51
CA PRO A 124 4.58 -22.95 9.21
C PRO A 124 3.50 -22.47 8.23
N ILE A 125 2.31 -23.06 8.24
CA ILE A 125 1.18 -22.57 7.43
C ILE A 125 0.71 -21.18 7.91
N SER A 126 0.67 -20.95 9.22
CA SER A 126 0.36 -19.63 9.80
C SER A 126 1.39 -18.56 9.40
N VAL A 127 2.67 -18.91 9.34
CA VAL A 127 3.72 -17.99 8.88
C VAL A 127 3.49 -17.58 7.41
N LEU A 128 3.18 -18.55 6.54
CA LEU A 128 2.94 -18.30 5.11
C LEU A 128 1.62 -17.54 4.86
N SER A 129 0.55 -17.92 5.58
CA SER A 129 -0.75 -17.23 5.51
C SER A 129 -0.70 -15.82 6.12
N GLY A 130 0.27 -15.57 6.99
CA GLY A 130 0.48 -14.29 7.67
C GLY A 130 1.03 -13.15 6.81
N ILE A 131 1.42 -13.40 5.55
CA ILE A 131 1.99 -12.34 4.68
C ILE A 131 1.11 -11.08 4.68
N GLY A 132 -0.21 -11.26 4.59
CA GLY A 132 -1.18 -10.16 4.71
C GLY A 132 -0.76 -8.94 3.88
N PRO A 133 -0.72 -7.71 4.43
CA PRO A 133 -0.36 -6.51 3.67
C PRO A 133 1.11 -6.43 3.27
N LEU A 134 2.01 -7.27 3.80
CA LEU A 134 3.46 -7.23 3.52
C LEU A 134 3.82 -7.57 2.08
N TRP A 135 2.87 -8.11 1.29
CA TRP A 135 3.02 -8.32 -0.15
C TRP A 135 3.56 -7.08 -0.87
N PHE A 136 3.10 -5.90 -0.46
CA PHE A 136 3.55 -4.63 -1.04
C PHE A 136 5.06 -4.45 -0.87
N VAL A 137 5.59 -4.70 0.32
CA VAL A 137 7.01 -4.60 0.62
C VAL A 137 7.85 -5.66 -0.10
N GLN A 138 7.30 -6.87 -0.29
CA GLN A 138 7.93 -7.93 -1.09
C GLN A 138 8.05 -7.51 -2.56
N LEU A 139 6.97 -6.99 -3.15
CA LEU A 139 6.99 -6.48 -4.52
C LEU A 139 7.89 -5.26 -4.68
N LEU A 140 7.94 -4.36 -3.69
CA LEU A 140 8.89 -3.24 -3.72
C LEU A 140 10.34 -3.72 -3.76
N PHE A 141 10.68 -4.80 -3.06
CA PHE A 141 12.01 -5.38 -3.15
C PHE A 141 12.27 -6.01 -4.52
N LEU A 142 11.33 -6.81 -5.04
CA LEU A 142 11.41 -7.40 -6.37
C LEU A 142 11.59 -6.32 -7.46
N PHE A 143 10.76 -5.27 -7.44
CA PHE A 143 10.83 -4.17 -8.41
C PHE A 143 12.11 -3.34 -8.24
N SER A 144 12.62 -3.20 -7.01
CA SER A 144 13.94 -2.59 -6.77
C SER A 144 15.07 -3.40 -7.40
N ALA A 145 14.99 -4.73 -7.38
CA ALA A 145 15.96 -5.61 -8.04
C ALA A 145 15.87 -5.49 -9.57
N ILE A 146 14.65 -5.59 -10.13
CA ILE A 146 14.38 -5.39 -11.56
C ILE A 146 14.89 -4.03 -12.03
N LEU A 147 14.65 -2.97 -11.26
CA LEU A 147 15.11 -1.62 -11.58
C LEU A 147 16.64 -1.52 -11.70
N VAL A 148 17.38 -2.20 -10.81
CA VAL A 148 18.84 -2.24 -10.90
C VAL A 148 19.32 -3.01 -12.13
N LEU A 149 18.59 -4.06 -12.55
CA LEU A 149 18.86 -4.75 -13.82
C LEU A 149 18.61 -3.83 -15.01
N ILE A 150 17.47 -3.13 -15.04
CA ILE A 150 17.13 -2.15 -16.09
C ILE A 150 18.23 -1.10 -16.19
N ARG A 151 18.71 -0.54 -15.07
CA ARG A 151 19.78 0.46 -15.06
C ARG A 151 21.13 -0.09 -15.55
N LYS A 152 21.44 -1.36 -15.30
CA LYS A 152 22.66 -1.99 -15.83
C LYS A 152 22.62 -2.13 -17.36
N ILE A 153 21.43 -2.32 -17.93
CA ILE A 153 21.19 -2.39 -19.36
C ILE A 153 21.16 -0.97 -19.97
N ASP A 154 20.38 -0.06 -19.37
CA ASP A 154 20.31 1.35 -19.75
C ASP A 154 21.43 2.17 -19.08
N ARG A 155 22.70 1.86 -19.42
CA ARG A 155 23.88 2.56 -18.88
C ARG A 155 23.86 4.07 -19.12
N ASN A 156 23.10 4.52 -20.12
CA ASN A 156 23.04 5.91 -20.56
C ASN A 156 21.85 6.68 -19.94
N ASP A 157 21.07 6.10 -19.02
CA ASP A 157 19.87 6.74 -18.47
C ASP A 157 18.94 7.27 -19.59
N ARG A 158 18.86 6.58 -20.74
CA ARG A 158 18.04 7.00 -21.89
C ARG A 158 16.55 7.01 -21.53
N LEU A 159 16.10 6.00 -20.80
CA LEU A 159 14.71 5.91 -20.32
C LEU A 159 14.34 7.10 -19.43
N PHE A 160 15.28 7.50 -18.57
CA PHE A 160 15.09 8.67 -17.71
C PHE A 160 15.06 9.95 -18.56
N ARG A 161 16.00 10.14 -19.48
CA ARG A 161 16.02 11.32 -20.38
C ARG A 161 14.77 11.44 -21.25
N LEU A 162 14.20 10.32 -21.71
CA LEU A 162 12.94 10.31 -22.44
C LEU A 162 11.76 10.79 -21.59
N GLY A 163 11.73 10.39 -20.31
CA GLY A 163 10.67 10.79 -19.37
C GLY A 163 10.58 12.30 -19.14
N GLU A 164 11.69 13.03 -19.22
CA GLU A 164 11.74 14.50 -19.02
C GLU A 164 10.87 15.26 -20.04
N LYS A 165 10.84 14.75 -21.28
CA LYS A 165 10.12 15.35 -22.41
C LYS A 165 8.65 14.94 -22.47
N CYS A 166 8.14 14.20 -21.48
CA CYS A 166 6.76 13.71 -21.48
C CYS A 166 5.74 14.87 -21.53
N PRO A 167 4.94 15.00 -22.60
CA PRO A 167 3.93 16.04 -22.71
C PRO A 167 2.70 15.71 -21.83
N SER A 168 1.89 16.72 -21.51
CA SER A 168 0.74 16.57 -20.61
C SER A 168 -0.31 15.55 -21.11
N TRP A 169 -0.53 15.45 -22.42
CA TRP A 169 -1.47 14.47 -22.98
C TRP A 169 -0.98 13.03 -22.77
N LEU A 170 0.34 12.79 -22.83
CA LEU A 170 0.92 11.46 -22.61
C LEU A 170 0.82 11.06 -21.14
N ILE A 171 0.95 12.04 -20.22
CA ILE A 171 0.73 11.82 -18.78
C ILE A 171 -0.69 11.30 -18.53
N CYS A 172 -1.71 11.88 -19.19
CA CYS A 172 -3.07 11.35 -19.13
C CYS A 172 -3.21 9.99 -19.82
N ALA A 173 -2.59 9.81 -20.98
CA ALA A 173 -2.64 8.58 -21.76
C ALA A 173 -2.00 7.37 -21.05
N PHE A 174 -1.17 7.57 -20.03
CA PHE A 174 -0.70 6.48 -19.18
C PHE A 174 -1.83 5.72 -18.48
N ALA A 175 -3.05 6.26 -18.41
CA ALA A 175 -4.23 5.47 -18.02
C ALA A 175 -4.41 4.21 -18.91
N LEU A 176 -4.15 4.33 -20.22
CA LEU A 176 -4.21 3.19 -21.15
C LEU A 176 -3.07 2.20 -20.93
N LEU A 177 -1.88 2.72 -20.62
CA LEU A 177 -0.73 1.88 -20.27
C LEU A 177 -0.98 1.09 -18.98
N ILE A 178 -1.55 1.75 -17.97
CA ILE A 178 -1.96 1.16 -16.70
C ILE A 178 -3.05 0.11 -16.92
N TRP A 179 -4.04 0.40 -17.78
CA TRP A 179 -5.07 -0.56 -18.17
C TRP A 179 -4.50 -1.80 -18.90
N GLY A 180 -3.60 -1.61 -19.87
CA GLY A 180 -2.94 -2.73 -20.54
C GLY A 180 -2.12 -3.57 -19.57
N ALA A 181 -1.40 -2.93 -18.66
CA ALA A 181 -0.65 -3.59 -17.60
C ALA A 181 -1.55 -4.28 -16.56
N ALA A 182 -2.79 -3.79 -16.37
CA ALA A 182 -3.79 -4.41 -15.50
C ALA A 182 -4.29 -5.76 -16.02
N GLN A 183 -4.06 -6.11 -17.29
CA GLN A 183 -4.44 -7.41 -17.86
C GLN A 183 -3.41 -8.51 -17.58
N VAL A 184 -2.16 -8.14 -17.26
CA VAL A 184 -1.03 -9.09 -17.24
C VAL A 184 -0.53 -9.34 -15.82
N GLY A 185 -0.27 -10.61 -15.49
CA GLY A 185 0.39 -11.00 -14.24
C GLY A 185 -0.46 -10.80 -12.98
N ASN A 186 -1.78 -10.95 -13.09
CA ASN A 186 -2.68 -11.00 -11.94
C ASN A 186 -2.77 -12.44 -11.42
N MET A 187 -2.60 -12.64 -10.11
CA MET A 187 -2.79 -13.97 -9.53
C MET A 187 -4.29 -14.27 -9.32
N PRO A 188 -4.77 -15.47 -9.69
CA PRO A 188 -6.20 -15.80 -9.67
C PRO A 188 -6.76 -15.95 -8.25
N VAL A 189 -5.96 -16.45 -7.30
CA VAL A 189 -6.41 -16.71 -5.92
C VAL A 189 -6.15 -15.52 -5.00
N ILE A 190 -5.02 -14.84 -5.17
CA ILE A 190 -4.65 -13.67 -4.35
C ILE A 190 -4.73 -12.43 -5.23
N THR A 191 -5.96 -11.91 -5.39
CA THR A 191 -6.30 -10.82 -6.32
C THR A 191 -5.56 -9.50 -6.04
N THR A 192 -4.94 -9.37 -4.86
CA THR A 192 -4.07 -8.24 -4.51
C THR A 192 -2.73 -8.24 -5.27
N TYR A 193 -2.22 -9.40 -5.69
CA TYR A 193 -0.97 -9.52 -6.46
C TYR A 193 -1.21 -9.24 -7.94
N ARG A 194 -1.20 -7.95 -8.28
CA ARG A 194 -1.33 -7.44 -9.64
C ARG A 194 0.02 -6.96 -10.16
N LEU A 195 0.85 -7.88 -10.66
CA LEU A 195 2.25 -7.60 -10.97
C LEU A 195 2.40 -6.57 -12.09
N GLY A 196 1.62 -6.68 -13.16
CA GLY A 196 1.73 -5.80 -14.33
C GLY A 196 1.47 -4.33 -13.98
N ILE A 197 0.32 -4.03 -13.37
CA ILE A 197 -0.02 -2.66 -12.96
C ILE A 197 0.95 -2.10 -11.92
N SER A 198 1.36 -2.92 -10.94
CA SER A 198 2.23 -2.49 -9.86
C SER A 198 3.64 -2.17 -10.35
N LEU A 199 4.20 -3.02 -11.23
CA LEU A 199 5.50 -2.78 -11.85
C LEU A 199 5.46 -1.54 -12.76
N THR A 200 4.43 -1.41 -13.58
CA THR A 200 4.24 -0.27 -14.48
C THR A 200 4.15 1.04 -13.69
N ALA A 201 3.33 1.08 -12.63
CA ALA A 201 3.21 2.22 -11.74
C ALA A 201 4.56 2.60 -11.10
N PHE A 202 5.31 1.61 -10.61
CA PHE A 202 6.63 1.82 -10.03
C PHE A 202 7.63 2.36 -11.06
N LEU A 203 7.64 1.84 -12.28
CA LEU A 203 8.53 2.29 -13.36
C LEU A 203 8.17 3.70 -13.86
N LEU A 204 6.88 4.03 -13.99
CA LEU A 204 6.42 5.39 -14.30
C LEU A 204 6.87 6.38 -13.22
N GLY A 205 6.74 5.99 -11.95
CA GLY A 205 7.28 6.76 -10.83
C GLY A 205 8.78 7.05 -10.95
N TYR A 206 9.56 6.02 -11.30
CA TYR A 206 11.01 6.13 -11.47
C TYR A 206 11.44 6.95 -12.70
N ALA A 207 10.84 6.69 -13.86
CA ALA A 207 11.30 7.19 -15.15
C ALA A 207 10.68 8.55 -15.52
N VAL A 208 9.43 8.80 -15.12
CA VAL A 208 8.64 9.95 -15.58
C VAL A 208 8.41 10.93 -14.43
N PHE A 209 7.76 10.50 -13.35
CA PHE A 209 7.39 11.42 -12.26
C PHE A 209 8.56 11.87 -11.39
N ALA A 210 9.71 11.19 -11.44
CA ALA A 210 10.91 11.65 -10.76
C ALA A 210 11.49 12.97 -11.34
N HIS A 211 11.02 13.42 -12.51
CA HIS A 211 11.41 14.70 -13.11
C HIS A 211 10.60 15.88 -12.58
N GLU A 212 11.30 16.96 -12.22
CA GLU A 212 10.68 18.20 -11.78
C GLU A 212 9.78 18.84 -12.86
N SER A 213 10.21 18.78 -14.13
CA SER A 213 9.46 19.35 -15.26
C SER A 213 8.11 18.65 -15.47
N VAL A 214 8.08 17.33 -15.32
CA VAL A 214 6.86 16.52 -15.41
C VAL A 214 5.95 16.82 -14.23
N MET A 215 6.47 16.78 -13.01
CA MET A 215 5.65 17.04 -11.82
C MET A 215 5.12 18.49 -11.78
N ALA A 216 5.82 19.47 -12.34
CA ALA A 216 5.29 20.82 -12.54
C ALA A 216 4.14 20.89 -13.57
N ARG A 217 4.09 19.98 -14.56
CA ARG A 217 2.92 19.83 -15.45
C ARG A 217 1.73 19.23 -14.70
N VAL A 218 1.98 18.19 -13.90
CA VAL A 218 0.95 17.54 -13.05
C VAL A 218 0.34 18.55 -12.07
N GLU A 219 1.17 19.38 -11.44
CA GLU A 219 0.72 20.46 -10.53
C GLU A 219 -0.20 21.48 -11.22
N ARG A 220 0.09 21.84 -12.48
CA ARG A 220 -0.76 22.73 -13.27
C ARG A 220 -2.12 22.11 -13.59
N MET A 221 -2.19 20.79 -13.71
CA MET A 221 -3.41 20.03 -14.01
C MET A 221 -4.22 19.66 -12.76
N ARG A 222 -3.83 20.13 -11.57
CA ARG A 222 -4.39 19.69 -10.28
C ARG A 222 -5.90 19.81 -10.17
N TRP A 223 -6.50 20.88 -10.71
CA TRP A 223 -7.95 21.10 -10.63
C TRP A 223 -8.72 20.22 -11.61
N GLY A 224 -8.24 20.08 -12.84
CA GLY A 224 -8.85 19.19 -13.84
C GLY A 224 -8.79 17.73 -13.42
N THR A 225 -7.65 17.29 -12.90
CA THR A 225 -7.49 15.93 -12.37
C THR A 225 -8.27 15.70 -11.08
N LEU A 226 -8.38 16.70 -10.20
CA LEU A 226 -9.23 16.62 -9.00
C LEU A 226 -10.71 16.52 -9.35
N ALA A 227 -11.22 17.33 -10.28
CA ALA A 227 -12.60 17.24 -10.75
C ALA A 227 -12.88 15.86 -11.36
N ALA A 228 -12.00 15.36 -12.23
CA ALA A 228 -12.11 14.02 -12.79
C ALA A 228 -12.07 12.92 -11.72
N ALA A 229 -11.22 13.07 -10.70
CA ALA A 229 -11.14 12.13 -9.57
C ALA A 229 -12.42 12.11 -8.72
N VAL A 230 -13.03 13.27 -8.44
CA VAL A 230 -14.27 13.36 -7.65
C VAL A 230 -15.46 12.81 -8.42
N ILE A 231 -15.60 13.20 -9.70
CA ILE A 231 -16.66 12.68 -10.58
C ILE A 231 -16.49 11.17 -10.77
N GLY A 232 -15.25 10.73 -11.03
CA GLY A 232 -14.92 9.32 -11.16
C GLY A 232 -15.20 8.53 -9.88
N ALA A 233 -14.94 9.09 -8.69
CA ALA A 233 -15.23 8.42 -7.43
C ALA A 233 -16.73 8.21 -7.22
N ALA A 234 -17.55 9.22 -7.52
CA ALA A 234 -19.00 9.11 -7.44
C ALA A 234 -19.54 8.06 -8.43
N ALA A 235 -19.14 8.15 -9.70
CA ALA A 235 -19.59 7.21 -10.74
C ALA A 235 -19.09 5.78 -10.50
N TYR A 236 -17.84 5.60 -10.06
CA TYR A 236 -17.29 4.29 -9.72
C TYR A 236 -17.96 3.70 -8.47
N GLY A 237 -18.25 4.52 -7.46
CA GLY A 237 -18.98 4.12 -6.26
C GLY A 237 -20.39 3.63 -6.60
N VAL A 238 -21.12 4.34 -7.47
CA VAL A 238 -22.44 3.89 -7.96
C VAL A 238 -22.33 2.57 -8.72
N TRP A 239 -21.33 2.43 -9.59
CA TRP A 239 -21.15 1.22 -10.39
C TRP A 239 -20.77 -0.02 -9.58
N THR A 240 -19.97 0.13 -8.52
CA THR A 240 -19.49 -0.96 -7.66
C THR A 240 -20.37 -1.19 -6.43
N ASN A 241 -21.46 -0.45 -6.28
CA ASN A 241 -22.28 -0.49 -5.08
C ASN A 241 -22.86 -1.89 -4.83
N GLY A 242 -22.57 -2.46 -3.65
CA GLY A 242 -23.02 -3.81 -3.28
C GLY A 242 -22.34 -4.95 -4.04
N GLN A 243 -21.33 -4.65 -4.86
CA GLN A 243 -20.61 -5.64 -5.66
C GLN A 243 -19.24 -5.93 -5.05
N ASN A 244 -18.70 -7.12 -5.36
CA ASN A 244 -17.32 -7.45 -5.00
C ASN A 244 -16.34 -6.59 -5.82
N PHE A 245 -15.91 -5.47 -5.25
CA PHE A 245 -14.98 -4.52 -5.88
C PHE A 245 -13.56 -5.08 -6.10
N THR A 246 -13.27 -6.31 -5.65
CA THR A 246 -11.99 -7.00 -5.90
C THR A 246 -12.04 -7.93 -7.11
N ASP A 247 -13.20 -8.06 -7.76
CA ASP A 247 -13.36 -8.88 -8.95
C ASP A 247 -12.54 -8.32 -10.13
N ALA A 248 -11.99 -9.22 -10.93
CA ALA A 248 -11.28 -8.91 -12.17
C ALA A 248 -12.15 -8.05 -13.11
N ALA A 249 -13.46 -8.29 -13.17
CA ALA A 249 -14.39 -7.51 -14.01
C ALA A 249 -14.31 -5.99 -13.72
N TYR A 250 -14.14 -5.62 -12.45
CA TYR A 250 -13.97 -4.22 -12.06
C TYR A 250 -12.52 -3.77 -12.21
N LEU A 251 -11.57 -4.53 -11.70
CA LEU A 251 -10.16 -4.13 -11.64
C LEU A 251 -9.46 -4.05 -13.00
N GLN A 252 -9.90 -4.86 -13.96
CA GLN A 252 -9.36 -4.91 -15.32
C GLN A 252 -10.13 -4.01 -16.29
N SER A 253 -11.26 -3.43 -15.87
CA SER A 253 -12.03 -2.52 -16.71
C SER A 253 -11.25 -1.27 -17.07
N LEU A 254 -11.44 -0.77 -18.29
CA LEU A 254 -10.84 0.49 -18.71
C LEU A 254 -11.29 1.66 -17.80
N TRP A 255 -12.57 1.68 -17.44
CA TRP A 255 -13.15 2.70 -16.57
C TRP A 255 -12.45 2.79 -15.20
N ALA A 256 -12.24 1.65 -14.52
CA ALA A 256 -11.52 1.62 -13.25
C ALA A 256 -10.09 2.16 -13.39
N ASN A 257 -9.40 1.83 -14.48
CA ASN A 257 -8.03 2.24 -14.72
C ASN A 257 -7.90 3.72 -15.10
N VAL A 258 -8.89 4.31 -15.77
CA VAL A 258 -8.97 5.75 -16.00
C VAL A 258 -9.26 6.49 -14.70
N TYR A 259 -10.23 6.02 -13.92
CA TYR A 259 -10.57 6.59 -12.61
C TYR A 259 -9.36 6.57 -11.68
N LEU A 260 -8.72 5.41 -11.51
CA LEU A 260 -7.60 5.26 -10.59
C LEU A 260 -6.42 6.17 -10.99
N TRP A 261 -6.18 6.33 -12.29
CA TRP A 261 -5.10 7.18 -12.77
C TRP A 261 -5.38 8.65 -12.56
N ALA A 262 -6.64 9.09 -12.78
CA ALA A 262 -7.07 10.44 -12.48
C ALA A 262 -6.86 10.77 -10.99
N VAL A 263 -7.20 9.85 -10.08
CA VAL A 263 -6.97 10.02 -8.63
C VAL A 263 -5.47 10.12 -8.31
N VAL A 264 -4.63 9.26 -8.89
CA VAL A 264 -3.17 9.30 -8.69
C VAL A 264 -2.60 10.66 -9.11
N LEU A 265 -2.98 11.17 -10.29
CA LEU A 265 -2.53 12.48 -10.77
C LEU A 265 -3.06 13.62 -9.89
N ALA A 266 -4.32 13.55 -9.47
CA ALA A 266 -4.91 14.55 -8.57
C ALA A 266 -4.16 14.64 -7.25
N ILE A 267 -3.86 13.49 -6.62
CA ILE A 267 -3.12 13.45 -5.36
C ILE A 267 -1.70 13.98 -5.53
N LEU A 268 -0.98 13.54 -6.56
CA LEU A 268 0.39 14.00 -6.85
C LEU A 268 0.44 15.51 -7.10
N GLY A 269 -0.45 16.04 -7.93
CA GLY A 269 -0.50 17.45 -8.29
C GLY A 269 -0.88 18.35 -7.12
N ASN A 270 -1.91 17.98 -6.36
CA ASN A 270 -2.34 18.76 -5.19
C ASN A 270 -1.35 18.66 -4.03
N ALA A 271 -0.77 17.48 -3.77
CA ALA A 271 0.24 17.33 -2.73
C ALA A 271 1.49 18.16 -3.02
N ARG A 272 1.97 18.18 -4.28
CA ARG A 272 3.11 19.01 -4.67
C ARG A 272 2.87 20.49 -4.38
N HIS A 273 1.66 20.99 -4.65
CA HIS A 273 1.30 22.39 -4.43
C HIS A 273 1.13 22.72 -2.93
N TYR A 274 0.28 21.97 -2.22
CA TYR A 274 -0.15 22.32 -0.87
C TYR A 274 0.74 21.76 0.25
N LEU A 275 1.46 20.67 0.01
CA LEU A 275 2.20 19.92 1.05
C LEU A 275 3.71 20.08 0.92
N HIS A 276 4.17 21.28 0.59
CA HIS A 276 5.60 21.57 0.35
C HIS A 276 6.43 21.71 1.64
N GLN A 277 5.80 21.89 2.81
CA GLN A 277 6.49 22.08 4.09
C GLN A 277 6.30 20.89 5.04
N GLU A 278 7.36 20.53 5.78
CA GLU A 278 7.27 19.58 6.89
C GLU A 278 6.68 20.29 8.12
N ARG A 279 5.60 19.73 8.66
CA ARG A 279 4.96 20.18 9.92
C ARG A 279 5.24 19.18 11.04
N ALA A 280 5.02 19.56 12.30
CA ALA A 280 5.22 18.67 13.45
C ALA A 280 4.46 17.34 13.31
N VAL A 281 3.19 17.39 12.87
CA VAL A 281 2.35 16.22 12.59
C VAL A 281 2.96 15.36 11.47
N SER A 282 3.41 15.98 10.38
CA SER A 282 4.05 15.28 9.27
C SER A 282 5.33 14.58 9.70
N ARG A 283 6.16 15.23 10.51
CA ARG A 283 7.38 14.63 11.07
C ARG A 283 7.05 13.43 11.96
N PHE A 284 6.05 13.55 12.82
CA PHE A 284 5.60 12.48 13.71
C PHE A 284 5.18 11.23 12.93
N PHE A 285 4.29 11.40 11.94
CA PHE A 285 3.78 10.29 11.14
C PHE A 285 4.78 9.76 10.13
N SER A 286 5.59 10.61 9.50
CA SER A 286 6.61 10.16 8.53
C SER A 286 7.61 9.19 9.16
N GLN A 287 8.03 9.46 10.41
CA GLN A 287 8.96 8.59 11.15
C GLN A 287 8.34 7.23 11.54
N ARG A 288 7.02 7.20 11.78
CA ARG A 288 6.30 6.01 12.29
C ARG A 288 5.53 5.24 11.22
N SER A 289 5.28 5.84 10.06
CA SER A 289 4.44 5.31 8.98
C SER A 289 4.79 3.87 8.62
N TYR A 290 6.08 3.55 8.51
CA TYR A 290 6.53 2.20 8.19
C TYR A 290 6.21 1.19 9.31
N ALA A 291 6.43 1.57 10.57
CA ALA A 291 6.14 0.70 11.71
C ALA A 291 4.63 0.50 11.88
N LEU A 292 3.84 1.55 11.70
CA LEU A 292 2.38 1.47 11.66
C LEU A 292 1.91 0.52 10.55
N TYR A 293 2.45 0.67 9.34
CA TYR A 293 2.13 -0.20 8.21
C TYR A 293 2.50 -1.68 8.48
N VAL A 294 3.61 -1.98 9.15
CA VAL A 294 3.95 -3.39 9.45
C VAL A 294 3.02 -3.96 10.54
N VAL A 295 2.71 -3.17 11.57
CA VAL A 295 2.06 -3.69 12.79
C VAL A 295 0.53 -3.65 12.73
N HIS A 296 -0.07 -2.77 11.92
CA HIS A 296 -1.52 -2.51 12.00
C HIS A 296 -2.39 -3.75 11.80
N TYR A 297 -2.13 -4.56 10.77
CA TYR A 297 -3.06 -5.60 10.35
C TYR A 297 -3.31 -6.70 11.40
N PRO A 298 -2.29 -7.33 12.04
CA PRO A 298 -2.56 -8.28 13.13
C PRO A 298 -3.36 -7.68 14.27
N VAL A 299 -3.08 -6.42 14.63
CA VAL A 299 -3.78 -5.72 15.72
C VAL A 299 -5.23 -5.42 15.35
N LEU A 300 -5.47 -4.92 14.13
CA LEU A 300 -6.82 -4.65 13.62
C LEU A 300 -7.64 -5.94 13.55
N LEU A 301 -7.07 -7.01 12.99
CA LEU A 301 -7.73 -8.31 12.85
C LEU A 301 -8.13 -8.87 14.22
N LEU A 302 -7.20 -8.91 15.17
CA LEU A 302 -7.47 -9.37 16.53
C LEU A 302 -8.55 -8.53 17.22
N THR A 303 -8.47 -7.20 17.10
CA THR A 303 -9.46 -6.29 17.70
C THR A 303 -10.84 -6.50 17.11
N ALA A 304 -10.93 -6.62 15.78
CA ALA A 304 -12.18 -6.87 15.08
C ALA A 304 -12.80 -8.20 15.51
N MET A 305 -12.01 -9.28 15.55
CA MET A 305 -12.47 -10.59 16.01
C MET A 305 -12.97 -10.56 17.45
N LEU A 306 -12.21 -9.96 18.37
CA LEU A 306 -12.61 -9.88 19.78
C LEU A 306 -13.90 -9.08 19.97
N LEU A 307 -14.05 -7.96 19.27
CA LEU A 307 -15.27 -7.16 19.34
C LEU A 307 -16.46 -7.94 18.77
N THR A 308 -16.32 -8.61 17.63
CA THR A 308 -17.39 -9.41 17.03
C THR A 308 -17.76 -10.65 17.85
N GLU A 309 -16.78 -11.35 18.43
CA GLU A 309 -17.02 -12.58 19.22
C GLU A 309 -17.56 -12.29 20.63
N ARG A 310 -17.15 -11.19 21.26
CA ARG A 310 -17.42 -10.91 22.68
C ARG A 310 -18.54 -9.90 22.91
N THR A 311 -18.97 -9.17 21.89
CA THR A 311 -19.94 -8.09 22.04
C THR A 311 -20.97 -8.10 20.91
N THR A 312 -22.17 -7.57 21.19
CA THR A 312 -23.27 -7.45 20.23
C THR A 312 -23.54 -5.99 19.87
N LEU A 313 -22.47 -5.24 19.57
CA LEU A 313 -22.57 -3.81 19.30
C LEU A 313 -23.20 -3.50 17.92
N PRO A 314 -23.77 -2.29 17.73
CA PRO A 314 -24.15 -1.81 16.40
C PRO A 314 -22.92 -1.72 15.48
N ALA A 315 -23.10 -1.95 14.17
CA ALA A 315 -22.00 -1.98 13.20
C ALA A 315 -21.12 -0.72 13.26
N ALA A 316 -21.72 0.47 13.29
CA ALA A 316 -20.99 1.74 13.38
C ALA A 316 -20.05 1.82 14.58
N LEU A 317 -20.48 1.32 15.74
CA LEU A 317 -19.67 1.32 16.95
C LEU A 317 -18.54 0.28 16.86
N THR A 318 -18.79 -0.90 16.29
CA THR A 318 -17.76 -1.91 16.06
C THR A 318 -16.65 -1.39 15.13
N TYR A 319 -17.00 -0.70 14.04
CA TYR A 319 -16.02 -0.07 13.14
C TYR A 319 -15.21 1.01 13.87
N LEU A 320 -15.89 1.91 14.59
CA LEU A 320 -15.25 3.00 15.32
C LEU A 320 -14.29 2.49 16.40
N LEU A 321 -14.73 1.51 17.22
CA LEU A 321 -13.89 0.91 18.26
C LEU A 321 -12.72 0.14 17.67
N THR A 322 -12.94 -0.62 16.59
CA THR A 322 -11.85 -1.32 15.89
C THR A 322 -10.81 -0.33 15.38
N LEU A 323 -11.24 0.80 14.82
CA LEU A 323 -10.33 1.84 14.36
C LEU A 323 -9.58 2.49 15.52
N LEU A 324 -10.26 2.93 16.58
CA LEU A 324 -9.63 3.65 17.70
C LEU A 324 -8.72 2.75 18.54
N ILE A 325 -9.23 1.60 18.98
CA ILE A 325 -8.48 0.63 19.78
C ILE A 325 -7.36 0.05 18.93
N GLY A 326 -7.66 -0.37 17.70
CA GLY A 326 -6.69 -0.97 16.80
C GLY A 326 -5.58 -0.01 16.43
N PHE A 327 -5.89 1.26 16.13
CA PHE A 327 -4.87 2.28 15.86
C PHE A 327 -4.03 2.61 17.10
N GLY A 328 -4.65 2.80 18.26
CA GLY A 328 -3.95 3.06 19.52
C GLY A 328 -3.04 1.92 19.94
N ALA A 329 -3.53 0.69 19.87
CA ALA A 329 -2.75 -0.52 20.14
C ALA A 329 -1.62 -0.72 19.12
N THR A 330 -1.86 -0.41 17.85
CA THR A 330 -0.80 -0.43 16.81
C THR A 330 0.30 0.56 17.13
N LEU A 331 -0.05 1.80 17.53
CA LEU A 331 0.92 2.79 17.97
C LEU A 331 1.74 2.29 19.16
N GLY A 332 1.07 1.82 20.22
CA GLY A 332 1.73 1.30 21.42
C GLY A 332 2.65 0.11 21.13
N LEU A 333 2.17 -0.87 20.37
CA LEU A 333 2.95 -2.04 19.99
C LEU A 333 4.14 -1.67 19.09
N SER A 334 3.95 -0.74 18.15
CA SER A 334 5.03 -0.27 17.28
C SER A 334 6.15 0.41 18.07
N GLU A 335 5.82 1.21 19.10
CA GLU A 335 6.79 1.82 19.99
C GLU A 335 7.51 0.77 20.86
N GLY A 336 6.77 -0.22 21.37
CA GLY A 336 7.35 -1.36 22.09
C GLY A 336 8.36 -2.14 21.25
N ILE A 337 7.99 -2.49 20.01
CA ILE A 337 8.86 -3.17 19.05
C ILE A 337 10.10 -2.33 18.76
N CYS A 338 9.97 -1.01 18.62
CA CYS A 338 11.09 -0.11 18.35
C CYS A 338 12.13 -0.04 19.50
N ARG A 339 11.73 -0.39 20.73
CA ARG A 339 12.63 -0.41 21.89
C ARG A 339 13.45 -1.68 21.99
N ILE A 340 12.98 -2.81 21.45
CA ILE A 340 13.64 -4.12 21.55
C ILE A 340 14.58 -4.32 20.35
N PRO A 341 15.93 -4.36 20.52
CA PRO A 341 16.86 -4.32 19.40
C PRO A 341 16.73 -5.48 18.39
N GLY A 342 16.53 -6.70 18.88
CA GLY A 342 16.37 -7.89 18.03
C GLY A 342 15.06 -7.86 17.24
N ILE A 343 13.94 -7.67 17.94
CA ILE A 343 12.60 -7.62 17.33
C ILE A 343 12.49 -6.43 16.37
N ARG A 344 13.01 -5.25 16.71
CA ARG A 344 13.05 -4.10 15.80
C ARG A 344 13.76 -4.44 14.49
N TYR A 345 14.87 -5.18 14.55
CA TYR A 345 15.59 -5.55 13.35
C TYR A 345 14.80 -6.57 12.52
N LEU A 346 14.23 -7.61 13.16
CA LEU A 346 13.49 -8.66 12.47
C LEU A 346 12.17 -8.15 11.87
N VAL A 347 11.43 -7.33 12.61
CA VAL A 347 10.10 -6.84 12.22
C VAL A 347 10.16 -5.55 11.42
N LEU A 348 11.10 -4.64 11.70
CA LEU A 348 11.15 -3.31 11.05
C LEU A 348 12.42 -3.09 10.21
N GLY A 349 13.41 -3.97 10.27
CA GLY A 349 14.67 -3.79 9.52
C GLY A 349 15.54 -2.63 10.02
N ILE A 350 15.23 -2.05 11.18
CA ILE A 350 15.93 -0.86 11.72
C ILE A 350 17.08 -1.30 12.63
N ARG A 351 18.32 -1.02 12.20
CA ARG A 351 19.51 -1.08 13.05
C ARG A 351 19.73 0.28 13.72
N LYS A 352 20.16 0.29 14.98
CA LYS A 352 20.72 1.51 15.59
C LYS A 352 21.98 1.83 14.80
N GLU A 353 22.06 3.00 14.17
CA GLU A 353 23.34 3.49 13.70
C GLU A 353 24.21 3.66 14.94
N LYS A 354 25.36 2.97 14.98
CA LYS A 354 26.42 3.34 15.92
C LYS A 354 26.73 4.80 15.56
N LYS A 355 26.38 5.74 16.45
CA LYS A 355 27.01 7.06 16.41
C LYS A 355 28.50 6.78 16.52
N ALA A 356 29.22 6.99 15.42
CA ALA A 356 30.67 7.02 15.43
C ALA A 356 31.10 8.31 16.15
#